data_AF-A0ABD5IAS1-F1
#
_entry.id   AF-A0ABD5IAS1-F1
#
_cell.length_a   1.000
_cell.length_b   1.000
_cell.length_c   1.000
_cell.angle_alpha   90.00
_cell.angle_beta   90.00
_cell.angle_gamma   90.00
#
_symmetry.space_group_name_H-M   'P 1'
#
loop_
_entity.id
_entity.type
_entity.pdbx_description
1 polymer ?
#
loop_
_entity_poly.entity_id
_entity_poly.type
_entity_poly.pdbx_seq_one_letter_code
_entity_poly.pdbx_strand_id
1 'polypeptide(L)'
;MLLAVAIAVTLNANAATKIDYSPAEYLKNYALSVCIAEGYSAKEVKNDAAATARGYMEFGDYSLAAHTAVRALAKEFLAKHYDSMSGEPMTMAKCIDLVHSQALQAIIKKYQGKDDN
;
A
#
# COMPACT_ATOMS: atom_id res chain seq x y z
N MET A 1 -10.17 -49.11 -28.89
CA MET A 1 -9.08 -48.64 -28.02
C MET A 1 -8.57 -47.33 -28.62
N LEU A 2 -9.15 -46.20 -28.26
CA LEU A 2 -8.73 -44.87 -28.70
C LEU A 2 -8.25 -44.10 -27.47
N LEU A 3 -6.98 -43.73 -27.47
CA LEU A 3 -6.29 -43.01 -26.39
C LEU A 3 -6.91 -41.62 -26.20
N ALA A 4 -7.35 -41.33 -24.99
CA ALA A 4 -7.61 -39.96 -24.55
C ALA A 4 -6.27 -39.28 -24.26
N VAL A 5 -5.90 -38.28 -25.06
CA VAL A 5 -4.75 -37.42 -24.79
C VAL A 5 -5.21 -36.32 -23.81
N ALA A 6 -4.79 -36.43 -22.55
CA ALA A 6 -4.97 -35.37 -21.57
C ALA A 6 -3.93 -34.27 -21.83
N ILE A 7 -4.37 -33.12 -22.35
CA ILE A 7 -3.53 -31.92 -22.48
C ILE A 7 -3.46 -31.28 -21.08
N ALA A 8 -2.35 -31.50 -20.38
CA ALA A 8 -2.05 -30.77 -19.15
C ALA A 8 -1.72 -29.32 -19.51
N VAL A 9 -2.67 -28.41 -19.27
CA VAL A 9 -2.40 -26.97 -19.31
C VAL A 9 -1.53 -26.65 -18.08
N THR A 10 -0.23 -26.54 -18.29
CA THR A 10 0.67 -25.96 -17.30
C THR A 10 0.39 -24.46 -17.25
N LEU A 11 -0.40 -24.05 -16.24
CA LEU A 11 -0.43 -22.66 -15.82
C LEU A 11 0.97 -22.29 -15.35
N ASN A 12 1.76 -21.67 -16.22
CA ASN A 12 2.95 -20.95 -15.80
C ASN A 12 2.48 -19.72 -15.02
N ALA A 13 2.16 -19.93 -13.74
CA ALA A 13 2.25 -18.88 -12.76
C ALA A 13 3.73 -18.48 -12.74
N ASN A 14 4.10 -17.51 -13.58
CA ASN A 14 5.26 -16.69 -13.31
C ASN A 14 4.94 -15.99 -11.98
N ALA A 15 5.22 -16.67 -10.87
CA ALA A 15 5.37 -16.02 -9.59
C ALA A 15 6.51 -15.04 -9.82
N ALA A 16 6.17 -13.81 -10.22
CA ALA A 16 7.11 -12.71 -10.28
C ALA A 16 7.87 -12.78 -8.96
N THR A 17 9.20 -12.92 -9.04
CA THR A 17 10.07 -13.00 -7.87
C THR A 17 9.64 -11.89 -6.91
N LYS A 18 8.97 -12.29 -5.83
CA LYS A 18 8.40 -11.36 -4.86
C LYS A 18 9.60 -10.61 -4.30
N ILE A 19 9.70 -9.32 -4.63
CA ILE A 19 10.70 -8.47 -3.97
C ILE A 19 10.33 -8.51 -2.49
N ASP A 20 11.23 -9.06 -1.69
CA ASP A 20 11.03 -9.14 -0.26
C ASP A 20 11.38 -7.78 0.36
N TYR A 21 10.48 -7.29 1.19
CA TYR A 21 10.62 -6.01 1.87
C TYR A 21 10.69 -6.28 3.36
N SER A 22 11.44 -5.46 4.09
CA SER A 22 11.32 -5.47 5.55
C SER A 22 9.88 -5.12 5.96
N PRO A 23 9.42 -5.54 7.16
CA PRO A 23 8.08 -5.18 7.62
C PRO A 23 7.83 -3.67 7.60
N ALA A 24 8.85 -2.86 7.92
CA ALA A 24 8.74 -1.40 7.89
C ALA A 24 8.58 -0.85 6.46
N GLU A 25 9.24 -1.46 5.47
CA GLU A 25 9.05 -1.12 4.06
C GLU A 25 7.67 -1.55 3.57
N TYR A 26 7.16 -2.71 3.99
CA TYR A 26 5.77 -3.10 3.71
C TYR A 26 4.77 -2.07 4.26
N LEU A 27 4.95 -1.59 5.49
CA LEU A 27 4.06 -0.57 6.06
C LEU A 27 4.19 0.79 5.35
N LYS A 28 5.39 1.16 4.87
CA LYS A 28 5.58 2.37 4.02
C LYS A 28 4.90 2.23 2.67
N ASN A 29 5.02 1.07 2.04
CA ASN A 29 4.38 0.77 0.76
C ASN A 29 2.85 0.77 0.92
N TYR A 30 2.33 0.19 2.00
CA TYR A 30 0.94 0.31 2.40
C TYR A 30 0.51 1.78 2.55
N ALA A 31 1.30 2.61 3.24
CA ALA A 31 1.00 4.03 3.46
C ALA A 31 0.85 4.79 2.12
N LEU A 32 1.77 4.56 1.18
CA LEU A 32 1.69 5.15 -0.16
C LEU A 32 0.42 4.71 -0.89
N SER A 33 0.18 3.40 -0.95
CA SER A 33 -0.97 2.82 -1.66
C SER A 33 -2.30 3.31 -1.10
N VAL A 34 -2.45 3.36 0.23
CA VAL A 34 -3.69 3.86 0.85
C VAL A 34 -3.88 5.35 0.62
N CYS A 35 -2.80 6.14 0.65
CA CYS A 35 -2.89 7.58 0.38
C CYS A 35 -3.33 7.86 -1.06
N ILE A 36 -2.77 7.13 -2.04
CA ILE A 36 -3.17 7.24 -3.44
C ILE A 36 -4.63 6.80 -3.61
N ALA A 37 -5.04 5.68 -2.99
CA ALA A 37 -6.41 5.18 -3.10
C ALA A 37 -7.45 6.15 -2.51
N GLU A 38 -7.11 6.87 -1.45
CA GLU A 38 -7.99 7.87 -0.81
C GLU A 38 -7.94 9.23 -1.52
N GLY A 39 -6.78 9.58 -2.10
CA GLY A 39 -6.52 10.91 -2.66
C GLY A 39 -6.96 11.12 -4.11
N TYR A 40 -7.08 10.05 -4.90
CA TYR A 40 -7.54 10.13 -6.30
C TYR A 40 -9.01 9.71 -6.44
N SER A 41 -9.72 10.32 -7.39
CA SER A 41 -11.14 10.03 -7.65
C SER A 41 -11.36 8.98 -8.74
N ALA A 42 -10.41 8.83 -9.68
CA ALA A 42 -10.52 7.90 -10.80
C ALA A 42 -10.62 6.45 -10.29
N LYS A 43 -11.71 5.76 -10.66
CA LYS A 43 -12.01 4.40 -10.18
C LYS A 43 -10.88 3.41 -10.43
N GLU A 44 -10.23 3.51 -11.59
CA GLU A 44 -9.06 2.69 -11.96
C GLU A 44 -7.95 2.83 -10.90
N VAL A 45 -7.53 4.07 -10.62
CA VAL A 45 -6.48 4.38 -9.64
C VAL A 45 -6.87 3.93 -8.24
N LYS A 46 -8.11 4.20 -7.82
CA LYS A 46 -8.61 3.80 -6.49
C LYS A 46 -8.58 2.28 -6.31
N ASN A 47 -9.07 1.55 -7.31
CA ASN A 47 -9.19 0.10 -7.24
C ASN A 47 -7.83 -0.58 -7.23
N ASP A 48 -6.92 -0.15 -8.11
CA ASP A 48 -5.58 -0.69 -8.19
C ASP A 48 -4.80 -0.40 -6.91
N ALA A 49 -4.71 0.87 -6.50
CA ALA A 49 -3.99 1.26 -5.29
C ALA A 49 -4.57 0.60 -4.02
N ALA A 50 -5.90 0.42 -3.93
CA ALA A 50 -6.51 -0.30 -2.82
C ALA A 50 -6.19 -1.80 -2.85
N ALA A 51 -6.10 -2.43 -4.03
CA ALA A 51 -5.66 -3.81 -4.16
C ALA A 51 -4.18 -3.96 -3.76
N THR A 52 -3.32 -3.05 -4.20
CA THR A 52 -1.91 -2.98 -3.79
C THR A 52 -1.77 -2.84 -2.27
N ALA A 53 -2.56 -1.95 -1.65
CA ALA A 53 -2.55 -1.78 -0.19
C ALA A 53 -2.92 -3.06 0.55
N ARG A 54 -3.92 -3.82 0.07
CA ARG A 54 -4.26 -5.13 0.66
C ARG A 54 -3.11 -6.11 0.54
N GLY A 55 -2.44 -6.17 -0.62
CA GLY A 55 -1.25 -7.01 -0.81
C GLY A 55 -0.14 -6.68 0.20
N TYR A 56 0.18 -5.40 0.42
CA TYR A 56 1.19 -5.02 1.40
C TYR A 56 0.77 -5.25 2.86
N MET A 57 -0.53 -5.24 3.15
CA MET A 57 -1.06 -5.61 4.47
C MET A 57 -0.96 -7.11 4.75
N GLU A 58 -1.19 -7.96 3.74
CA GLU A 58 -1.16 -9.43 3.88
C GLU A 58 0.25 -9.98 4.14
N PHE A 59 1.29 -9.30 3.66
CA PHE A 59 2.68 -9.74 3.77
C PHE A 59 3.49 -9.02 4.85
N GLY A 60 2.90 -8.06 5.56
CA GLY A 60 3.59 -7.27 6.59
C GLY A 60 3.32 -7.78 8.00
N ASP A 61 4.29 -7.59 8.90
CA ASP A 61 4.19 -7.98 10.32
C ASP A 61 3.55 -6.90 11.23
N TYR A 62 2.81 -5.96 10.64
CA TYR A 62 2.16 -4.89 11.40
C TYR A 62 0.68 -5.20 11.65
N SER A 63 0.23 -4.86 12.83
CA SER A 63 -1.13 -5.15 13.26
C SER A 63 -2.21 -4.30 12.58
N LEU A 64 -3.49 -4.66 12.76
CA LEU A 64 -4.61 -3.87 12.22
C LEU A 64 -4.65 -2.45 12.80
N ALA A 65 -4.27 -2.28 14.08
CA ALA A 65 -4.19 -0.95 14.69
C ALA A 65 -3.12 -0.08 14.02
N ALA A 66 -1.96 -0.66 13.67
CA ALA A 66 -0.90 0.05 12.93
C ALA A 66 -1.41 0.52 11.56
N HIS A 67 -2.06 -0.37 10.79
CA HIS A 67 -2.63 -0.03 9.49
C HIS A 67 -3.73 1.04 9.59
N THR A 68 -4.57 0.98 10.62
CA THR A 68 -5.60 2.00 10.89
C THR A 68 -4.98 3.36 11.20
N ALA A 69 -3.91 3.39 12.00
CA ALA A 69 -3.16 4.61 12.30
C ALA A 69 -2.52 5.21 11.03
N VAL A 70 -1.94 4.38 10.16
CA VAL A 70 -1.41 4.85 8.87
C VAL A 70 -2.50 5.43 7.98
N ARG A 71 -3.69 4.81 7.91
CA ARG A 71 -4.81 5.35 7.12
C ARG A 71 -5.31 6.69 7.66
N ALA A 72 -5.34 6.87 8.98
CA ALA A 72 -5.66 8.15 9.59
C ALA A 72 -4.62 9.22 9.20
N LEU A 73 -3.33 8.89 9.33
CA LEU A 73 -2.24 9.79 8.94
C LEU A 73 -2.29 10.15 7.44
N ALA A 74 -2.64 9.21 6.56
CA ALA A 74 -2.82 9.49 5.14
C ALA A 74 -3.89 10.56 4.89
N LYS A 75 -5.03 10.49 5.60
CA LYS A 75 -6.09 11.50 5.51
C LYS A 75 -5.63 12.87 6.01
N GLU A 76 -4.81 12.92 7.06
CA GLU A 76 -4.20 14.17 7.54
C GLU A 76 -3.30 14.80 6.47
N PHE A 77 -2.48 14.01 5.78
CA PHE A 77 -1.63 14.52 4.70
C PHE A 77 -2.44 14.99 3.49
N LEU A 78 -3.47 14.24 3.09
CA LEU A 78 -4.36 14.62 1.99
C LEU A 78 -5.12 15.92 2.27
N ALA A 79 -5.46 16.20 3.53
CA ALA A 79 -6.14 17.41 3.96
C ALA A 79 -5.25 18.68 3.95
N LYS A 80 -3.92 18.54 3.84
CA LYS A 80 -3.01 19.70 3.80
C LYS A 80 -3.23 20.51 2.52
N HIS A 81 -3.17 21.85 2.65
CA HIS A 81 -3.10 22.73 1.50
C HIS A 81 -1.68 22.77 0.94
N TYR A 82 -1.54 22.60 -0.37
CA TYR A 82 -0.26 22.69 -1.09
C TYR A 82 -0.43 23.73 -2.19
N ASP A 83 0.41 24.74 -2.19
CA ASP A 83 0.49 25.70 -3.29
C ASP A 83 1.05 25.01 -4.54
N SER A 84 0.42 25.25 -5.68
CA SER A 84 0.88 24.71 -6.96
C SER A 84 0.72 25.72 -8.08
N MET A 85 1.81 25.96 -8.81
CA MET A 85 1.77 26.79 -10.02
C MET A 85 0.95 26.16 -11.15
N SER A 86 0.74 24.84 -11.14
CA SER A 86 -0.09 24.16 -12.15
C SER A 86 -1.58 24.18 -11.82
N GLY A 87 -1.97 24.63 -10.62
CA GLY A 87 -3.35 24.55 -10.12
C GLY A 87 -3.78 23.14 -9.68
N GLU A 88 -2.91 22.13 -9.81
CA GLU A 88 -3.19 20.77 -9.36
C GLU A 88 -3.19 20.65 -7.83
N PRO A 89 -3.97 19.72 -7.25
CA PRO A 89 -4.10 19.57 -5.79
C PRO A 89 -2.85 18.99 -5.11
N MET A 90 -1.82 18.61 -5.89
CA MET A 90 -0.57 18.01 -5.44
C MET A 90 -0.75 16.73 -4.60
N THR A 91 -1.81 15.95 -4.88
CA THR A 91 -2.11 14.69 -4.20
C THR A 91 -0.90 13.76 -4.13
N MET A 92 -0.18 13.58 -5.26
CA MET A 92 1.01 12.73 -5.29
C MET A 92 2.10 13.24 -4.34
N ALA A 93 2.37 14.55 -4.33
CA ALA A 93 3.38 15.13 -3.44
C ALA A 93 3.01 14.93 -1.97
N LYS A 94 1.73 15.11 -1.60
CA LYS A 94 1.24 14.83 -0.23
C LYS A 94 1.48 13.37 0.18
N CYS A 95 1.26 12.42 -0.73
CA CYS A 95 1.51 11.01 -0.46
C CYS A 95 3.00 10.65 -0.39
N ILE A 96 3.85 11.30 -1.19
CA ILE A 96 5.31 11.17 -1.07
C ILE A 96 5.78 11.73 0.28
N ASP A 97 5.26 12.88 0.70
CA ASP A 97 5.63 13.50 1.97
C ASP A 97 5.14 12.69 3.18
N LEU A 98 3.99 12.02 3.07
CA LEU A 98 3.52 11.04 4.06
C LEU A 98 4.56 9.94 4.28
N VAL A 99 5.05 9.34 3.20
CA VAL A 99 6.01 8.21 3.25
C VAL A 99 7.32 8.61 3.93
N HIS A 100 7.75 9.86 3.72
CA HIS A 100 8.98 10.40 4.32
C HIS A 100 8.77 11.09 5.67
N SER A 101 7.54 11.09 6.20
CA SER A 101 7.22 11.84 7.40
C SER A 101 7.77 11.21 8.68
N GLN A 102 8.16 12.07 9.63
CA GLN A 102 8.49 11.64 10.99
C GLN A 102 7.29 11.00 11.69
N ALA A 103 6.06 11.42 11.35
CA ALA A 103 4.84 10.84 11.88
C ALA A 103 4.67 9.36 11.48
N LEU A 104 4.90 9.02 10.21
CA LEU A 104 4.88 7.63 9.76
C LEU A 104 6.00 6.83 10.43
N GLN A 105 7.20 7.40 10.55
CA GLN A 105 8.30 6.76 11.27
C GLN A 105 7.97 6.50 12.75
N ALA A 106 7.20 7.38 13.40
CA ALA A 106 6.75 7.20 14.76
C ALA A 106 5.72 6.05 14.88
N ILE A 107 4.81 5.90 13.91
CA ILE A 107 3.88 4.76 13.84
C ILE A 107 4.67 3.45 13.69
N ILE A 108 5.59 3.39 12.73
CA ILE A 108 6.48 2.22 12.50
C ILE A 108 7.14 1.81 13.82
N LYS A 109 7.82 2.74 14.51
CA LYS A 109 8.49 2.45 15.79
C LYS A 109 7.51 2.03 16.89
N LYS A 110 6.33 2.65 16.98
CA LYS A 110 5.34 2.38 18.04
C LYS A 110 4.79 0.95 17.96
N TYR A 111 4.60 0.43 16.75
CA TYR A 111 3.95 -0.86 16.50
C TYR A 111 4.91 -1.97 16.07
N GLN A 112 6.21 -1.70 15.95
CA GLN A 112 7.20 -2.70 15.59
C GLN A 112 7.25 -3.82 16.64
N GLY A 113 7.10 -5.07 16.20
CA GLY A 113 7.24 -6.27 17.03
C GLY A 113 6.18 -6.41 18.14
N LYS A 114 5.04 -5.72 18.01
CA LYS A 114 3.91 -5.88 18.93
C LYS A 114 2.83 -6.73 18.27
N ASP A 115 2.56 -7.87 18.88
CA ASP A 115 1.32 -8.59 18.65
C ASP A 115 0.20 -7.78 19.32
N ASP A 116 -0.77 -7.33 18.52
CA ASP A 116 -2.00 -6.74 19.05
C ASP A 116 -2.81 -7.88 19.70
N ASN A 117 -2.60 -8.08 21.01
CA ASN A 117 -3.52 -8.83 21.86
C ASN A 117 -4.84 -8.06 22.07
#